data_AF-A0A7K0E2N6-F1
#
_entry.id   AF-A0A7K0E2N6-F1
#
_cell.length_a   1.000
_cell.length_b   1.000
_cell.length_c   1.000
_cell.angle_alpha   90.00
_cell.angle_beta   90.00
_cell.angle_gamma   90.00
#
_symmetry.space_group_name_H-M   'P 1'
#
loop_
_entity.id
_entity.type
_entity.pdbx_description
1 polymer ?
#
loop_
_entity_poly.entity_id
_entity_poly.type
_entity_poly.pdbx_seq_one_letter_code
_entity_poly.pdbx_strand_id
1 'polypeptide(L)'
;MLVIATIVLSVQSCATTGNHKVLYFAHSLPTSHPVHKGILAMQESLHSKSDGNLQLKIFPDGQLGSEREALELLQIGSIAMTKVSAS
;
A
#
# COMPACT_ATOMS: atom_id res chain seq x y z
N MET A 1 -39.57 -27.51 8.59
CA MET A 1 -38.10 -27.73 8.56
C MET A 1 -37.41 -27.00 7.42
N LEU A 2 -37.93 -27.00 6.18
CA LEU A 2 -37.26 -26.37 5.02
C LEU A 2 -37.13 -24.84 5.13
N VAL A 3 -38.14 -24.14 5.67
CA VAL A 3 -38.17 -22.65 5.77
C VAL A 3 -37.14 -22.11 6.77
N ILE A 4 -36.85 -22.85 7.84
CA ILE A 4 -35.88 -22.44 8.87
C ILE A 4 -34.45 -22.54 8.31
N ALA A 5 -34.17 -23.55 7.47
CA ALA A 5 -32.88 -23.71 6.83
C ALA A 5 -32.55 -22.56 5.86
N THR A 6 -33.56 -22.01 5.17
CA THR A 6 -33.38 -20.90 4.23
C THR A 6 -33.08 -19.56 4.93
N ILE A 7 -33.64 -19.33 6.12
CA ILE A 7 -33.42 -18.10 6.91
C ILE A 7 -32.01 -18.06 7.53
N VAL A 8 -31.45 -19.21 7.91
CA VAL A 8 -30.10 -19.30 8.48
C VAL A 8 -29.00 -19.04 7.45
N LEU A 9 -29.25 -19.29 6.15
CA LEU A 9 -28.27 -19.01 5.10
C LEU A 9 -28.11 -17.51 4.80
N SER A 10 -29.14 -16.68 5.06
CA SER A 10 -29.12 -15.25 4.74
C SER A 10 -28.34 -14.38 5.72
N VAL A 11 -27.99 -14.87 6.91
CA VAL A 11 -27.33 -14.06 7.97
C VAL A 11 -25.80 -14.03 7.88
N GLN A 12 -25.16 -14.82 7.01
CA GLN A 12 -23.69 -14.84 6.89
C GLN A 12 -23.10 -13.85 5.86
N SER A 13 -23.94 -13.06 5.17
CA SER A 13 -23.45 -12.18 4.11
C SER A 13 -22.84 -10.86 4.60
N CYS A 14 -22.88 -10.56 5.91
CA CYS A 14 -22.31 -9.34 6.48
C CYS A 14 -20.87 -9.60 6.97
N ALA A 15 -19.96 -9.89 6.03
CA ALA A 15 -18.53 -9.89 6.33
C ALA A 15 -18.00 -8.46 6.17
N THR A 16 -17.49 -7.87 7.25
CA THR A 16 -16.76 -6.60 7.19
C THR A 16 -15.48 -6.81 6.40
N THR A 17 -15.49 -6.43 5.12
CA THR A 17 -14.25 -6.24 4.35
C THR A 17 -13.47 -5.12 5.02
N GLY A 18 -12.39 -5.45 5.73
CA GLY A 18 -11.50 -4.47 6.33
C GLY A 18 -11.03 -3.49 5.25
N ASN A 19 -11.34 -2.20 5.41
CA ASN A 19 -10.93 -1.15 4.48
C ASN A 19 -9.43 -0.86 4.67
N HIS A 20 -8.58 -1.79 4.26
CA HIS A 20 -7.13 -1.59 4.24
C HIS A 20 -6.79 -0.62 3.11
N LYS A 21 -6.10 0.48 3.43
CA LYS A 21 -5.65 1.45 2.44
C LYS A 21 -4.22 1.13 2.03
N VAL A 22 -4.01 0.96 0.72
CA VAL A 22 -2.67 0.76 0.16
C VAL A 22 -2.08 2.12 -0.25
N LEU A 23 -0.88 2.40 0.25
CA LEU A 23 -0.07 3.56 -0.11
C LEU A 23 1.04 3.10 -1.05
N TYR A 24 1.07 3.64 -2.27
CA TYR A 24 2.12 3.33 -3.25
C TYR A 24 3.34 4.24 -3.02
N PHE A 25 4.51 3.62 -2.89
CA PHE A 25 5.80 4.30 -2.69
C PHE A 25 6.76 3.96 -3.83
N ALA A 26 7.17 4.95 -4.61
CA ALA A 26 8.14 4.78 -5.70
C ALA A 26 9.56 5.24 -5.32
N HIS A 27 10.60 4.58 -5.82
CA HIS A 27 11.96 5.13 -5.82
C HIS A 27 12.84 4.52 -6.92
N SER A 28 13.88 5.25 -7.33
CA SER A 28 14.79 4.86 -8.42
C SER A 28 15.99 4.00 -7.99
N LEU A 29 16.23 3.86 -6.68
CA LEU A 29 17.40 3.16 -6.15
C LEU A 29 17.25 1.62 -6.19
N PRO A 30 18.36 0.87 -6.30
CA PRO A 30 18.33 -0.59 -6.19
C PRO A 30 17.88 -1.11 -4.84
N THR A 31 17.28 -2.31 -4.83
CA THR A 31 16.87 -3.00 -3.59
C THR A 31 18.02 -3.26 -2.61
N SER A 32 19.27 -3.34 -3.10
CA SER A 32 20.46 -3.47 -2.25
C SER A 32 20.83 -2.18 -1.49
N HIS A 33 20.33 -1.02 -1.95
CA HIS A 33 20.68 0.28 -1.41
C HIS A 33 20.10 0.49 0.01
N PRO A 34 20.84 1.14 0.94
CA PRO A 34 20.36 1.37 2.32
C PRO A 34 19.00 2.06 2.42
N VAL A 35 18.71 2.99 1.50
CA VAL A 35 17.40 3.67 1.44
C VAL A 35 16.25 2.69 1.24
N HIS A 36 16.40 1.68 0.37
CA HIS A 36 15.37 0.67 0.17
C HIS A 36 15.10 -0.11 1.47
N LYS A 37 16.16 -0.49 2.19
CA LYS A 37 16.06 -1.16 3.50
C LYS A 37 15.34 -0.30 4.53
N GLY A 38 15.60 1.01 4.53
CA GLY A 38 14.86 1.98 5.36
C GLY A 38 13.37 2.04 5.01
N ILE A 39 13.03 1.98 3.72
CA ILE A 39 11.63 1.96 3.26
C ILE A 39 10.93 0.65 3.65
N LEU A 40 11.62 -0.50 3.66
CA LEU A 40 11.09 -1.75 4.20
C LEU A 40 10.82 -1.66 5.71
N ALA A 41 11.72 -1.03 6.48
CA ALA A 41 11.48 -0.78 7.91
C ALA A 41 10.30 0.18 8.14
N MET A 42 10.10 1.16 7.25
CA MET A 42 8.93 2.03 7.26
C MET A 42 7.65 1.28 6.92
N GLN A 43 7.66 0.33 5.98
CA GLN A 43 6.52 -0.53 5.67
C GLN A 43 6.05 -1.31 6.91
N GLU A 44 6.99 -1.93 7.63
CA GLU A 44 6.70 -2.65 8.87
C GLU A 44 6.16 -1.72 9.96
N SER A 45 6.82 -0.57 10.16
CA SER A 45 6.41 0.42 11.16
C SER A 45 5.01 0.98 10.87
N LEU A 46 4.68 1.22 9.59
CA LEU A 46 3.37 1.71 9.18
C LEU A 46 2.29 0.66 9.43
N HIS A 47 2.57 -0.60 9.09
CA HIS A 47 1.65 -1.70 9.34
C HIS A 47 1.34 -1.83 10.83
N SER A 48 2.37 -1.89 11.67
CA SER A 48 2.22 -2.00 13.12
C SER A 48 1.49 -0.81 13.74
N LYS A 49 1.85 0.43 13.39
CA LYS A 49 1.24 1.64 13.96
C LYS A 49 -0.21 1.87 13.52
N SER A 50 -0.64 1.25 12.43
CA SER A 50 -1.99 1.40 11.89
C SER A 50 -2.89 0.20 12.20
N ASP A 51 -2.43 -0.76 13.02
CA ASP A 51 -3.11 -2.04 13.26
C ASP A 51 -3.46 -2.75 11.94
N GLY A 52 -2.55 -2.66 10.96
CA GLY A 52 -2.69 -3.21 9.62
C GLY A 52 -3.66 -2.48 8.69
N ASN A 53 -4.31 -1.39 9.12
CA ASN A 53 -5.22 -0.61 8.28
C ASN A 53 -4.51 0.13 7.14
N LEU A 54 -3.22 0.41 7.28
CA LEU A 54 -2.38 0.98 6.22
C LEU A 54 -1.35 -0.04 5.76
N GLN A 55 -1.25 -0.21 4.44
CA GLN A 55 -0.26 -1.08 3.80
C GLN A 55 0.60 -0.23 2.87
N LEU A 56 1.92 -0.40 2.93
CA LEU A 56 2.82 0.24 1.97
C LEU A 56 3.15 -0.76 0.86
N LYS A 57 2.99 -0.37 -0.41
CA LYS A 57 3.49 -1.14 -1.56
C LYS A 57 4.60 -0.37 -2.25
N ILE A 58 5.76 -1.02 -2.37
CA ILE A 58 7.02 -0.39 -2.77
C ILE A 58 7.34 -0.77 -4.21
N PHE A 59 7.68 0.23 -5.03
CA PHE A 59 8.14 0.10 -6.41
C PHE A 59 9.59 0.62 -6.49
N PRO A 60 10.60 -0.26 -6.29
CA PRO A 60 12.01 0.10 -6.34
C PRO A 60 12.50 0.21 -7.79
N ASP A 61 13.81 0.43 -7.97
CA ASP A 61 14.50 0.29 -9.26
C ASP A 61 13.89 1.10 -10.43
N GLY A 62 13.18 2.20 -10.12
CA GLY A 62 12.57 3.04 -11.15
C GLY A 62 11.44 2.36 -11.92
N GLN A 63 10.79 1.35 -11.33
CA GLN A 63 9.70 0.60 -11.97
C GLN A 63 8.53 1.48 -12.46
N LEU A 64 8.35 2.66 -11.86
CA LEU A 64 7.32 3.63 -12.23
C LEU A 64 7.88 4.85 -12.99
N GLY A 65 9.10 4.72 -13.54
CA GLY A 65 9.78 5.76 -14.31
C GLY A 65 10.91 6.45 -13.55
N SER A 66 11.41 7.51 -14.16
CA SER A 66 12.42 8.43 -13.62
C SER A 66 11.91 9.19 -12.38
N GLU A 67 12.82 9.86 -11.68
CA GLU A 67 12.47 10.67 -10.52
C GLU A 67 11.45 11.78 -10.85
N ARG A 68 11.58 12.38 -12.04
CA ARG A 68 10.64 13.38 -12.54
C ARG A 68 9.25 12.79 -12.79
N GLU A 69 9.16 11.66 -13.48
CA GLU A 69 7.89 11.00 -13.77
C GLU A 69 7.21 10.53 -12.47
N ALA A 70 7.97 10.03 -11.50
CA ALA A 70 7.45 9.67 -10.18
C ALA A 70 6.90 10.90 -9.42
N LEU A 71 7.52 12.07 -9.55
CA LEU A 71 6.98 13.32 -9.01
C LEU A 71 5.67 13.74 -9.69
N GLU A 72 5.58 13.58 -11.01
CA GLU A 72 4.34 13.85 -11.75
C GLU A 72 3.22 12.90 -11.31
N LEU A 73 3.52 11.60 -11.11
CA LEU A 73 2.58 10.63 -10.53
C LEU A 73 2.13 11.00 -9.12
N LEU A 74 3.05 11.51 -8.29
CA LEU A 74 2.71 12.00 -6.95
C LEU A 74 1.75 13.19 -7.03
N GLN A 75 2.02 14.15 -7.91
CA GLN A 75 1.22 15.37 -8.05
C GLN A 75 -0.23 15.08 -8.47
N ILE A 76 -0.44 14.11 -9.36
CA ILE A 76 -1.80 13.70 -9.77
C ILE A 76 -2.45 12.71 -8.81
N GLY A 77 -1.76 12.30 -7.74
CA GLY A 77 -2.26 11.39 -6.71
C GLY A 77 -2.25 9.91 -7.08
N SER A 78 -1.57 9.52 -8.17
CA SER A 78 -1.44 8.12 -8.58
C SER A 78 -0.56 7.30 -7.64
N ILE A 79 0.41 7.94 -6.99
CA ILE A 79 1.21 7.35 -5.90
C ILE A 79 1.10 8.23 -4.65
N ALA A 80 1.29 7.62 -3.48
CA ALA A 80 1.19 8.33 -2.21
C ALA A 80 2.51 9.00 -1.82
N MET A 81 3.64 8.41 -2.21
CA MET A 81 4.98 8.85 -1.82
C MET A 81 6.01 8.52 -2.90
N THR A 82 7.06 9.33 -2.99
CA THR A 82 8.29 8.98 -3.72
C THR A 82 9.51 9.55 -3.00
N LYS A 83 10.65 8.86 -3.09
CA LYS A 83 11.95 9.43 -2.68
C LYS A 83 12.50 10.25 -3.84
N VAL A 84 12.88 11.48 -3.56
CA VAL A 84 13.58 12.37 -4.51
C VAL A 84 14.87 12.90 -3.90
N SER A 85 15.83 13.30 -4.73
CA SER A 85 16.98 14.07 -4.28
C SER A 85 16.63 15.56 -4.27
N ALA A 86 17.00 16.27 -3.21
CA ALA A 86 16.92 17.73 -3.21
C ALA A 86 18.19 18.29 -3.87
N SER A 87 18.02 19.32 -4.69
CA SER A 87 19.08 20.12 -5.30
C SER A 87 19.31 21.42 -4.53
#